data_AF-A0A2E4MYY7-F1
#
_entry.id   AF-A0A2E4MYY7-F1
#
_cell.length_a   1.000
_cell.length_b   1.000
_cell.length_c   1.000
_cell.angle_alpha   90.00
_cell.angle_beta   90.00
_cell.angle_gamma   90.00
#
_symmetry.space_group_name_H-M   'P 1'
#
loop_
_entity.id
_entity.type
_entity.pdbx_description
1 polymer ?
#
loop_
_entity_poly.entity_id
_entity_poly.type
_entity_poly.pdbx_seq_one_letter_code
_entity_poly.pdbx_strand_id
1 'polypeptide(L)'
;MKDSALEIAPPRRAFLFIFLITGVVLLLNGLAVLFFAPIPHVAKTTHPGTLTPSFGVGGWMPIAAGLLCFAGAAWMLNRHRKVTRIAELVHADLPESGHNPESRGQFLRALLDRANDLVSALVLFPEALVTIDLQIGDAHRLEFEVGKSVNFPARLSPVKGAIATKIEQYSECVLLETEALLDFPNEQEASDFVEILASDILDLPPDYELSGDIQVTKRQQMST
;
A
#
# COMPACT_ATOMS: atom_id res chain seq x y z
N MET A 1 23.03 -0.49 -0.24
CA MET A 1 22.05 0.33 -0.98
C MET A 1 21.00 0.79 0.01
N LYS A 2 21.05 2.07 0.40
CA LYS A 2 20.00 2.72 1.18
C LYS A 2 19.11 3.48 0.17
N ASP A 3 17.83 3.63 0.48
CA ASP A 3 16.87 4.54 -0.18
C ASP A 3 15.88 3.94 -1.23
N SER A 4 15.26 2.80 -0.93
CA SER A 4 14.05 2.33 -1.67
C SER A 4 12.85 1.99 -0.76
N ALA A 5 12.91 2.33 0.52
CA ALA A 5 11.74 2.23 1.39
C ALA A 5 10.68 3.21 0.85
N LEU A 6 9.45 2.73 0.63
CA LEU A 6 8.35 3.61 0.27
C LEU A 6 8.17 4.58 1.44
N GLU A 7 8.59 5.85 1.29
CA GLU A 7 8.27 6.89 2.27
C GLU A 7 6.76 7.13 2.23
N ILE A 8 6.02 6.31 2.98
CA ILE A 8 4.61 6.52 3.25
C ILE A 8 4.52 7.63 4.32
N ALA A 9 5.02 8.81 3.99
CA ALA A 9 4.89 9.96 4.86
C ALA A 9 3.43 10.45 4.81
N PRO A 10 2.74 10.60 5.95
CA PRO A 10 1.42 11.21 5.94
C PRO A 10 1.53 12.62 5.35
N PRO A 11 0.57 13.04 4.49
CA PRO A 11 0.56 14.41 3.99
C PRO A 11 0.58 15.37 5.19
N ARG A 12 1.45 16.38 5.15
CA ARG A 12 1.62 17.33 6.27
C ARG A 12 0.26 17.87 6.68
N ARG A 13 -0.11 17.69 7.96
CA ARG A 13 -1.41 18.09 8.54
C ARG A 13 -1.80 19.53 8.17
N ALA A 14 -0.82 20.42 7.99
CA ALA A 14 -0.98 21.79 7.54
C ALA A 14 -1.78 21.94 6.22
N PHE A 15 -1.61 21.05 5.23
CA PHE A 15 -2.35 21.15 3.97
C PHE A 15 -3.85 20.93 4.16
N LEU A 16 -4.24 20.00 5.03
CA LEU A 16 -5.66 19.77 5.34
C LEU A 16 -6.30 21.01 5.99
N PHE A 17 -5.59 21.67 6.91
CA PHE A 17 -6.04 22.93 7.50
C PHE A 17 -6.17 24.05 6.46
N ILE A 18 -5.22 24.16 5.53
CA ILE A 18 -5.27 25.17 4.46
C ILE A 18 -6.51 24.97 3.57
N PHE A 19 -6.77 23.73 3.11
CA PHE A 19 -7.96 23.43 2.30
C PHE A 19 -9.26 23.69 3.05
N LEU A 20 -9.32 23.32 4.33
CA LEU A 20 -10.52 23.54 5.16
C LEU A 20 -10.80 25.03 5.39
N ILE A 21 -9.79 25.80 5.80
CA ILE A 21 -9.93 27.25 6.05
C ILE A 21 -10.29 27.98 4.76
N THR A 22 -9.61 27.67 3.66
CA THR A 22 -9.90 28.27 2.34
C THR A 22 -11.33 27.94 1.90
N GLY A 23 -11.78 26.69 2.09
CA GLY A 23 -13.15 26.27 1.79
C GLY A 23 -14.20 27.03 2.61
N VAL A 24 -13.96 27.21 3.93
CA VAL A 24 -14.85 27.99 4.80
C VAL A 24 -14.93 29.44 4.35
N VAL A 25 -13.78 30.09 4.07
CA VAL A 25 -13.74 31.48 3.63
C VAL A 25 -14.48 31.68 2.30
N LEU A 26 -14.29 30.77 1.33
CA LEU A 26 -14.96 30.81 0.04
C LEU A 26 -16.48 30.60 0.14
N LEU A 27 -16.93 29.67 0.99
CA LEU A 27 -18.36 29.47 1.26
C LEU A 27 -18.99 30.67 1.96
N LEU A 28 -18.33 31.24 2.97
CA LEU A 28 -18.81 32.44 3.65
C LEU A 28 -18.90 33.63 2.69
N ASN A 29 -17.92 33.80 1.79
CA ASN A 29 -17.98 34.82 0.74
C ASN A 29 -19.11 34.55 -0.26
N GLY A 30 -19.29 33.30 -0.71
CA GLY A 30 -20.39 32.93 -1.60
C GLY A 30 -21.77 33.15 -0.97
N LEU A 31 -21.93 32.78 0.31
CA LEU A 31 -23.14 33.04 1.09
C LEU A 31 -23.38 34.53 1.29
N ALA A 32 -22.34 35.31 1.61
CA ALA A 32 -22.46 36.77 1.73
C ALA A 32 -22.94 37.39 0.41
N VAL A 33 -22.43 36.92 -0.74
CA VAL A 33 -22.93 37.36 -2.04
C VAL A 33 -24.38 36.96 -2.25
N LEU A 34 -24.83 35.77 -1.82
CA LEU A 34 -26.25 35.38 -1.91
C LEU A 34 -27.17 36.22 -1.00
N PHE A 35 -26.73 36.56 0.22
CA PHE A 35 -27.53 37.30 1.19
C PHE A 35 -27.55 38.82 0.95
N PHE A 36 -26.42 39.38 0.50
CA PHE A 36 -26.25 40.82 0.32
C PHE A 36 -26.28 41.24 -1.16
N ALA A 37 -26.39 40.31 -2.12
CA ALA A 37 -26.68 40.70 -3.50
C ALA A 37 -27.97 41.51 -3.51
N PRO A 38 -27.95 42.71 -4.10
CA PRO A 38 -29.14 43.55 -4.15
C PRO A 38 -30.22 42.79 -4.92
N ILE A 39 -31.27 42.37 -4.22
CA ILE A 39 -32.54 41.99 -4.86
C ILE A 39 -32.93 43.23 -5.67
N PRO A 40 -33.05 43.17 -7.00
CA PRO A 40 -33.41 44.34 -7.78
C PRO A 40 -34.85 44.70 -7.42
N HIS A 41 -35.01 45.58 -6.44
CA HIS A 41 -36.24 46.30 -6.20
C HIS A 41 -36.41 47.26 -7.39
N VAL A 42 -37.02 46.73 -8.45
CA VAL A 42 -37.64 47.46 -9.55
C VAL A 42 -36.82 48.68 -9.99
N ALA A 43 -35.71 48.41 -10.70
CA ALA A 43 -35.16 49.46 -11.56
C ALA A 43 -36.26 49.79 -12.59
N LYS A 44 -36.91 50.94 -12.44
CA LYS A 44 -37.84 51.50 -13.43
C LYS A 44 -37.01 51.78 -14.70
N THR A 45 -36.88 50.77 -15.55
CA THR A 45 -36.26 50.91 -16.86
C THR A 45 -37.28 51.46 -17.85
N THR A 46 -36.96 52.59 -18.45
CA THR A 46 -37.71 53.27 -19.52
C THR A 46 -37.71 52.52 -20.86
N HIS A 47 -37.32 51.24 -20.88
CA HIS A 47 -37.31 50.38 -22.06
C HIS A 47 -37.95 49.02 -21.79
N PRO A 48 -38.79 48.50 -22.71
CA PRO A 48 -39.51 47.25 -22.55
C PRO A 48 -38.60 46.08 -22.94
N GLY A 49 -37.61 45.82 -22.10
CA GLY A 49 -36.84 44.58 -22.13
C GLY A 49 -36.78 44.07 -20.70
N THR A 50 -37.57 43.04 -20.39
CA THR A 50 -37.52 42.37 -19.09
C THR A 50 -36.15 41.75 -18.89
N LEU A 51 -35.25 42.48 -18.23
CA LEU A 51 -33.98 41.96 -17.73
C LEU A 51 -34.30 41.11 -16.49
N THR A 52 -34.32 39.79 -16.67
CA THR A 52 -34.37 38.86 -15.54
C THR A 52 -33.04 38.93 -14.81
N PRO A 53 -33.02 39.14 -13.48
CA PRO A 53 -31.78 39.05 -12.72
C PRO A 53 -31.30 37.60 -12.75
N SER A 54 -30.23 37.35 -13.50
CA SER A 54 -29.48 36.10 -13.39
C SER A 54 -28.38 36.30 -12.36
N PHE A 55 -28.25 35.35 -11.43
CA PHE A 55 -27.04 35.26 -10.64
C PHE A 55 -25.90 34.94 -11.62
N GLY A 56 -25.04 35.92 -11.89
CA GLY A 56 -23.90 35.73 -12.77
C GLY A 56 -22.93 34.68 -12.24
N VAL A 57 -22.08 34.17 -13.12
CA VAL A 57 -21.04 33.16 -12.82
C VAL A 57 -20.22 33.50 -11.57
N GLY A 58 -20.01 34.80 -11.29
CA GLY A 58 -19.30 35.27 -10.10
C GLY A 58 -19.98 35.00 -8.75
N GLY A 59 -21.30 34.76 -8.70
CA GLY A 59 -21.99 34.43 -7.45
C GLY A 59 -21.87 32.96 -7.05
N TRP A 60 -21.81 32.06 -8.04
CA TRP A 60 -21.83 30.61 -7.80
C TRP A 60 -20.42 30.02 -7.73
N MET A 61 -19.46 30.70 -8.38
CA MET A 61 -18.06 30.27 -8.43
C MET A 61 -17.39 30.17 -7.05
N PRO A 62 -17.58 31.09 -6.08
CA PRO A 62 -17.04 30.93 -4.73
C PRO A 62 -17.63 29.73 -3.98
N ILE A 63 -18.91 29.44 -4.21
CA ILE A 63 -19.59 28.29 -3.59
C ILE A 63 -19.03 26.99 -4.16
N ALA A 64 -18.92 26.89 -5.48
CA ALA A 64 -18.34 25.73 -6.16
C ALA A 64 -16.87 25.50 -5.75
N ALA A 65 -16.06 26.57 -5.72
CA ALA A 65 -14.67 26.49 -5.28
C ALA A 65 -14.54 26.09 -3.81
N GLY A 66 -15.41 26.61 -2.95
CA GLY A 66 -15.50 26.21 -1.54
C GLY A 66 -15.81 24.72 -1.39
N LEU A 67 -16.82 24.22 -2.09
CA LEU A 67 -17.18 22.79 -2.10
C LEU A 67 -16.05 21.89 -2.61
N LEU A 68 -15.32 22.31 -3.66
CA LEU A 68 -14.14 21.59 -4.15
C LEU A 68 -13.01 21.55 -3.11
N CYS A 69 -12.81 22.62 -2.34
CA CYS A 69 -11.85 22.63 -1.25
C CYS A 69 -12.23 21.64 -0.14
N PHE A 70 -13.51 21.54 0.22
CA PHE A 70 -14.00 20.53 1.15
C PHE A 70 -13.84 19.10 0.60
N ALA A 71 -14.12 18.89 -0.68
CA ALA A 71 -13.87 17.60 -1.33
C ALA A 71 -12.39 17.22 -1.29
N GLY A 72 -11.47 18.18 -1.54
CA GLY A 72 -10.04 17.99 -1.41
C GLY A 72 -9.59 17.66 0.02
N ALA A 73 -10.13 18.37 1.03
CA ALA A 73 -9.86 18.09 2.44
C ALA A 73 -10.37 16.70 2.85
N ALA A 74 -11.57 16.31 2.42
CA ALA A 74 -12.13 14.98 2.68
C ALA A 74 -11.29 13.87 2.01
N TRP A 75 -10.82 14.10 0.78
CA TRP A 75 -9.91 13.19 0.08
C TRP A 75 -8.57 13.06 0.83
N MET A 76 -7.97 14.17 1.28
CA MET A 76 -6.75 14.16 2.09
C MET A 76 -6.95 13.42 3.42
N LEU A 77 -8.08 13.62 4.10
CA LEU A 77 -8.39 12.93 5.36
C LEU A 77 -8.49 11.42 5.14
N ASN A 78 -9.16 11.00 4.07
CA ASN A 78 -9.27 9.59 3.70
C ASN A 78 -7.89 8.99 3.37
N ARG A 79 -7.05 9.72 2.63
CA ARG A 79 -5.67 9.32 2.33
C ARG A 79 -4.82 9.21 3.61
N HIS A 80 -4.93 10.16 4.54
CA HIS A 80 -4.20 10.13 5.80
C HIS A 80 -4.63 8.95 6.67
N ARG A 81 -5.93 8.67 6.81
CA ARG A 81 -6.42 7.50 7.57
C ARG A 81 -5.90 6.19 6.99
N LYS A 82 -5.87 6.06 5.67
CA LYS A 82 -5.34 4.87 4.99
C LYS A 82 -3.84 4.74 5.18
N VAL A 83 -3.08 5.83 5.03
CA VAL A 83 -1.64 5.85 5.28
C VAL A 83 -1.32 5.48 6.73
N THR A 84 -2.05 6.03 7.71
CA THR A 84 -1.86 5.68 9.12
C THR A 84 -2.19 4.21 9.38
N ARG A 85 -3.27 3.69 8.80
CA ARG A 85 -3.59 2.25 8.89
C ARG A 85 -2.49 1.38 8.28
N ILE A 86 -1.89 1.79 7.15
CA ILE A 86 -0.76 1.07 6.55
C ILE A 86 0.47 1.13 7.48
N ALA A 87 0.77 2.29 8.06
CA ALA A 87 1.86 2.43 9.02
C ALA A 87 1.66 1.59 10.29
N GLU A 88 0.43 1.56 10.83
CA GLU A 88 0.05 0.65 11.92
C GLU A 88 0.18 -0.82 11.50
N LEU A 89 -0.17 -1.15 10.26
CA LEU A 89 -0.05 -2.51 9.77
C LEU A 89 1.42 -2.95 9.63
N VAL A 90 2.29 -2.05 9.16
CA VAL A 90 3.73 -2.29 9.04
C VAL A 90 4.44 -2.34 10.40
N HIS A 91 3.99 -1.54 11.37
CA HIS A 91 4.62 -1.44 12.69
C HIS A 91 3.97 -2.27 13.79
N ALA A 92 2.92 -3.05 13.50
CA ALA A 92 2.42 -3.95 14.53
C ALA A 92 3.40 -5.09 14.74
N ASP A 93 3.54 -5.48 16.01
CA ASP A 93 4.42 -6.56 16.43
C ASP A 93 4.08 -7.84 15.64
N LEU A 94 5.05 -8.31 14.86
CA LEU A 94 5.02 -9.64 14.27
C LEU A 94 5.23 -10.67 15.40
N PRO A 95 4.66 -11.88 15.30
CA PRO A 95 4.94 -12.93 16.26
C PRO A 95 6.46 -13.16 16.39
N GLU A 96 6.93 -13.47 17.60
CA GLU A 96 8.33 -13.82 17.83
C GLU A 96 8.74 -15.00 16.93
N SER A 97 10.02 -15.03 16.53
CA SER A 97 10.64 -16.08 15.70
C SER A 97 10.22 -17.49 16.12
N GLY A 98 9.93 -18.35 15.14
CA GLY A 98 9.54 -19.74 15.38
C GLY A 98 10.76 -20.66 15.47
N HIS A 99 10.84 -21.50 16.51
CA HIS A 99 11.95 -22.45 16.72
C HIS A 99 11.56 -23.92 16.57
N ASN A 100 10.26 -24.24 16.60
CA ASN A 100 9.72 -25.60 16.43
C ASN A 100 8.81 -25.68 15.19
N PRO A 101 8.66 -26.86 14.54
CA PRO A 101 7.88 -27.00 13.29
C PRO A 101 6.47 -26.38 13.33
N GLU A 102 5.72 -26.60 14.41
CA GLU A 102 4.39 -26.00 14.58
C GLU A 102 4.44 -24.47 14.68
N SER A 103 5.41 -23.93 15.42
CA SER A 103 5.59 -22.48 15.57
C SER A 103 6.12 -21.81 14.29
N ARG A 104 6.93 -22.51 13.49
CA ARG A 104 7.42 -22.02 12.18
C ARG A 104 6.31 -21.91 11.16
N GLY A 105 5.48 -22.95 11.06
CA GLY A 105 4.28 -22.91 10.21
C GLY A 105 3.30 -21.81 10.64
N GLN A 106 3.10 -21.62 11.94
CA GLN A 106 2.27 -20.52 12.47
C GLN A 106 2.87 -19.14 12.17
N PHE A 107 4.19 -18.99 12.35
CA PHE A 107 4.92 -17.75 12.05
C PHE A 107 4.81 -17.37 10.58
N LEU A 108 5.07 -18.32 9.67
CA LEU A 108 4.98 -18.10 8.24
C LEU A 108 3.55 -17.74 7.79
N ARG A 109 2.53 -18.44 8.31
CA ARG A 109 1.13 -18.10 8.05
C ARG A 109 0.78 -16.71 8.54
N ALA A 110 1.21 -16.33 9.74
CA ALA A 110 0.99 -14.99 10.26
C ALA A 110 1.65 -13.91 9.39
N LEU A 111 2.84 -14.17 8.86
CA LEU A 111 3.50 -13.27 7.91
C LEU A 111 2.74 -13.15 6.59
N LEU A 112 2.27 -14.27 6.02
CA LEU A 112 1.50 -14.29 4.78
C LEU A 112 0.14 -13.59 4.94
N ASP A 113 -0.60 -13.90 6.00
CA ASP A 113 -1.86 -13.23 6.35
C ASP A 113 -1.66 -11.72 6.47
N ARG A 114 -0.57 -11.32 7.15
CA ARG A 114 -0.24 -9.90 7.33
C ARG A 114 0.14 -9.21 6.02
N ALA A 115 0.89 -9.88 5.16
CA ALA A 115 1.23 -9.37 3.85
C ALA A 115 -0.02 -9.20 2.98
N ASN A 116 -0.97 -10.14 3.03
CA ASN A 116 -2.25 -10.05 2.34
C ASN A 116 -3.10 -8.87 2.84
N ASP A 117 -3.14 -8.64 4.15
CA ASP A 117 -3.78 -7.46 4.75
C ASP A 117 -3.15 -6.16 4.26
N LEU A 118 -1.81 -6.14 4.15
CA LEU A 118 -1.06 -5.00 3.61
C LEU A 118 -1.35 -4.77 2.13
N VAL A 119 -1.34 -5.81 1.30
CA VAL A 119 -1.71 -5.73 -0.13
C VAL A 119 -3.13 -5.20 -0.30
N SER A 120 -4.05 -5.68 0.53
CA SER A 120 -5.45 -5.21 0.55
C SER A 120 -5.57 -3.75 0.98
N ALA A 121 -4.76 -3.30 1.94
CA ALA A 121 -4.69 -1.90 2.35
C ALA A 121 -4.03 -1.00 1.28
N LEU A 122 -3.09 -1.55 0.51
CA LEU A 122 -2.30 -0.87 -0.53
C LEU A 122 -2.98 -0.83 -1.90
N VAL A 123 -4.24 -1.23 -2.04
CA VAL A 123 -5.00 -1.23 -3.31
C VAL A 123 -4.94 0.10 -4.07
N LEU A 124 -4.82 1.24 -3.38
CA LEU A 124 -4.74 2.58 -3.99
C LEU A 124 -3.31 3.03 -4.34
N PHE A 125 -2.31 2.21 -4.04
CA PHE A 125 -0.90 2.44 -4.31
C PHE A 125 -0.37 1.31 -5.22
N PRO A 126 -0.72 1.30 -6.52
CA PRO A 126 -0.33 0.23 -7.44
C PRO A 126 1.20 0.13 -7.64
N GLU A 127 1.93 1.16 -7.24
CA GLU A 127 3.40 1.21 -7.23
C GLU A 127 4.01 0.57 -5.97
N ALA A 128 3.22 0.19 -4.97
CA ALA A 128 3.72 -0.46 -3.76
C ALA A 128 3.88 -1.97 -4.00
N LEU A 129 5.02 -2.49 -3.58
CA LEU A 129 5.35 -3.90 -3.59
C LEU A 129 5.49 -4.37 -2.13
N VAL A 130 4.79 -5.43 -1.76
CA VAL A 130 4.93 -6.08 -0.46
C VAL A 130 5.78 -7.31 -0.65
N THR A 131 6.91 -7.38 0.05
CA THR A 131 7.76 -8.57 0.08
C THR A 131 7.87 -9.11 1.50
N ILE A 132 7.88 -10.43 1.63
CA ILE A 132 8.21 -11.11 2.89
C ILE A 132 9.62 -11.64 2.72
N ASP A 133 10.50 -11.24 3.61
CA ASP A 133 11.90 -11.64 3.64
C ASP A 133 12.11 -12.66 4.76
N LEU A 134 12.29 -13.92 4.42
CA LEU A 134 12.54 -15.00 5.38
C LEU A 134 14.00 -15.40 5.38
N GLN A 135 14.59 -15.47 6.56
CA GLN A 135 15.90 -16.04 6.78
C GLN A 135 15.74 -17.48 7.27
N ILE A 136 16.27 -18.42 6.48
CA ILE A 136 16.21 -19.87 6.74
C ILE A 136 17.64 -20.33 7.06
N GLY A 137 17.92 -20.48 8.34
CA GLY A 137 19.28 -20.69 8.84
C GLY A 137 20.21 -19.49 8.59
N ASP A 138 21.52 -19.70 8.73
CA ASP A 138 22.49 -18.60 8.71
C ASP A 138 22.79 -18.06 7.30
N ALA A 139 22.52 -18.85 6.26
CA ALA A 139 23.03 -18.59 4.92
C ALA A 139 21.97 -18.32 3.86
N HIS A 140 20.71 -18.75 4.05
CA HIS A 140 19.69 -18.73 3.00
C HIS A 140 18.59 -17.72 3.30
N ARG A 141 18.19 -17.02 2.24
CA ARG A 141 17.16 -16.00 2.24
C ARG A 141 16.10 -16.37 1.21
N LEU A 142 14.85 -16.45 1.64
CA LEU A 142 13.68 -16.70 0.80
C LEU A 142 12.80 -15.46 0.82
N GLU A 143 12.72 -14.78 -0.33
CA GLU A 143 11.94 -13.56 -0.50
C GLU A 143 10.66 -13.86 -1.28
N PHE A 144 9.50 -13.70 -0.67
CA PHE A 144 8.19 -13.82 -1.32
C PHE A 144 7.71 -12.44 -1.80
N GLU A 145 7.33 -12.31 -3.06
CA GLU A 145 6.58 -11.14 -3.56
C GLU A 145 5.08 -11.41 -3.42
N VAL A 146 4.45 -10.68 -2.50
CA VAL A 146 3.01 -10.80 -2.22
C VAL A 146 2.30 -9.70 -3.01
N GLY A 147 1.65 -10.12 -4.10
CA GLY A 147 0.90 -9.25 -4.99
C GLY A 147 -0.58 -9.61 -5.05
N LYS A 148 -1.32 -8.96 -5.95
CA LYS A 148 -2.68 -9.40 -6.34
C LYS A 148 -2.67 -10.58 -7.32
N SER A 149 -1.49 -11.14 -7.58
CA SER A 149 -1.36 -12.30 -8.45
C SER A 149 -2.01 -13.51 -7.79
N VAL A 150 -2.48 -14.46 -8.59
CA VAL A 150 -2.98 -15.75 -8.10
C VAL A 150 -1.83 -16.56 -7.49
N ASN A 151 -0.61 -16.29 -7.92
CA ASN A 151 0.58 -17.00 -7.47
C ASN A 151 1.44 -16.14 -6.54
N PHE A 152 2.25 -16.81 -5.73
CA PHE A 152 3.24 -16.30 -4.79
C PHE A 152 4.63 -16.53 -5.38
N PRO A 153 5.15 -15.61 -6.22
CA PRO A 153 6.51 -15.70 -6.69
C PRO A 153 7.47 -15.56 -5.50
N ALA A 154 8.45 -16.45 -5.44
CA ALA A 154 9.49 -16.43 -4.42
C ALA A 154 10.87 -16.50 -5.04
N ARG A 155 11.85 -15.95 -4.33
CA ARG A 155 13.25 -15.97 -4.71
C ARG A 155 14.08 -16.52 -3.57
N LEU A 156 14.76 -17.63 -3.83
CA LEU A 156 15.70 -18.23 -2.89
C LEU A 156 17.13 -17.85 -3.28
N SER A 157 17.91 -17.35 -2.32
CA SER A 157 19.32 -16.98 -2.51
C SER A 157 20.12 -17.19 -1.22
N PRO A 158 21.38 -17.68 -1.28
CA PRO A 158 22.07 -18.21 -2.43
C PRO A 158 21.70 -19.68 -2.70
N VAL A 159 21.64 -20.06 -3.98
CA VAL A 159 21.45 -21.45 -4.45
C VAL A 159 22.64 -21.85 -5.31
N LYS A 160 23.35 -22.93 -4.92
CA LYS A 160 24.51 -23.45 -5.67
C LYS A 160 24.64 -24.97 -5.57
N GLY A 161 25.17 -25.59 -6.63
CA GLY A 161 25.59 -27.00 -6.63
C GLY A 161 24.45 -27.96 -6.30
N ALA A 162 24.67 -28.86 -5.33
CA ALA A 162 23.72 -29.90 -4.96
C ALA A 162 22.35 -29.38 -4.48
N ILE A 163 22.30 -28.18 -3.88
CA ILE A 163 21.05 -27.56 -3.44
C ILE A 163 20.15 -27.24 -4.64
N ALA A 164 20.73 -26.73 -5.73
CA ALA A 164 19.98 -26.40 -6.95
C ALA A 164 19.29 -27.65 -7.52
N THR A 165 20.02 -28.76 -7.61
CA THR A 165 19.50 -30.04 -8.09
C THR A 165 18.41 -30.62 -7.18
N LYS A 166 18.54 -30.45 -5.85
CA LYS A 166 17.48 -30.86 -4.92
C LYS A 166 16.21 -30.01 -5.15
N ILE A 167 16.33 -28.69 -5.31
CA ILE A 167 15.16 -27.81 -5.53
C ILE A 167 14.39 -28.20 -6.80
N GLU A 168 15.09 -28.47 -7.91
CA GLU A 168 14.45 -28.92 -9.17
C GLU A 168 13.68 -30.25 -9.03
N GLN A 169 13.99 -31.07 -8.02
CA GLN A 169 13.26 -32.33 -7.76
C GLN A 169 11.93 -32.09 -7.04
N TYR A 170 11.81 -31.01 -6.27
CA TYR A 170 10.64 -30.70 -5.44
C TYR A 170 9.73 -29.64 -6.04
N SER A 171 10.24 -28.75 -6.90
CA SER A 171 9.45 -27.64 -7.43
C SER A 171 9.89 -27.24 -8.85
N GLU A 172 8.93 -26.80 -9.65
CA GLU A 172 9.21 -26.12 -10.92
C GLU A 172 9.86 -24.77 -10.61
N CYS A 173 11.16 -24.64 -10.93
CA CYS A 173 11.93 -23.44 -10.64
C CYS A 173 12.73 -22.97 -11.85
N VAL A 174 13.00 -21.67 -11.90
CA VAL A 174 13.96 -21.08 -12.83
C VAL A 174 15.24 -20.78 -12.08
N LEU A 175 16.29 -21.53 -12.40
CA LEU A 175 17.62 -21.31 -11.81
C LEU A 175 18.36 -20.17 -12.52
N LEU A 176 18.92 -19.28 -11.72
CA LEU A 176 19.88 -18.25 -12.09
C LEU A 176 21.24 -18.58 -11.45
N GLU A 177 22.29 -17.82 -11.77
CA GLU A 177 23.67 -18.12 -11.33
C GLU A 177 23.83 -18.39 -9.83
N THR A 178 23.06 -17.70 -8.98
CA THR A 178 23.07 -17.90 -7.53
C THR A 178 21.69 -17.88 -6.90
N GLU A 179 20.62 -17.91 -7.68
CA GLU A 179 19.25 -17.72 -7.20
C GLU A 179 18.32 -18.75 -7.84
N ALA A 180 17.27 -19.14 -7.13
CA ALA A 180 16.17 -19.90 -7.71
C ALA A 180 14.90 -19.05 -7.63
N LEU A 181 14.23 -18.87 -8.77
CA LEU A 181 12.90 -18.27 -8.85
C LEU A 181 11.88 -19.40 -8.79
N LEU A 182 10.96 -19.29 -7.84
CA LEU A 182 9.92 -20.25 -7.54
C LEU A 182 8.57 -19.54 -7.73
N ASP A 183 7.54 -20.27 -8.11
CA ASP A 183 6.19 -19.71 -8.23
C ASP A 183 5.18 -20.66 -7.59
N PHE A 184 4.59 -20.25 -6.47
CA PHE A 184 3.66 -21.10 -5.71
C PHE A 184 2.21 -20.69 -6.01
N PRO A 185 1.30 -21.64 -6.30
CA PRO A 185 -0.08 -21.31 -6.64
C PRO A 185 -0.94 -20.91 -5.42
N ASN A 186 -0.49 -21.18 -4.18
CA ASN A 186 -1.19 -20.82 -2.96
C ASN A 186 -0.26 -20.76 -1.73
N GLU A 187 -0.76 -20.20 -0.63
CA GLU A 187 -0.04 -20.04 0.65
C GLU A 187 0.34 -21.36 1.29
N GLN A 188 -0.47 -22.40 1.12
CA GLN A 188 -0.22 -23.70 1.74
C GLN A 188 0.99 -24.38 1.08
N GLU A 189 1.08 -24.34 -0.26
CA GLU A 189 2.24 -24.86 -0.99
C GLU A 189 3.52 -24.06 -0.71
N ALA A 190 3.42 -22.73 -0.56
CA ALA A 190 4.54 -21.92 -0.11
C ALA A 190 5.01 -22.32 1.29
N SER A 191 4.08 -22.58 2.21
CA SER A 191 4.39 -23.02 3.57
C SER A 191 5.01 -24.41 3.62
N ASP A 192 4.47 -25.36 2.84
CA ASP A 192 4.98 -26.73 2.79
C ASP A 192 6.38 -26.76 2.16
N PHE A 193 6.63 -25.92 1.16
CA PHE A 193 7.96 -25.78 0.57
C PHE A 193 9.00 -25.24 1.54
N VAL A 194 8.66 -24.28 2.42
CA VAL A 194 9.61 -23.77 3.42
C VAL A 194 10.06 -24.87 4.38
N GLU A 195 9.16 -25.75 4.81
CA GLU A 195 9.52 -26.87 5.66
C GLU A 195 10.35 -27.91 4.91
N ILE A 196 9.99 -28.28 3.67
CA ILE A 196 10.80 -29.17 2.81
C ILE A 196 12.19 -28.59 2.56
N LEU A 197 12.26 -27.29 2.29
CA LEU A 197 13.51 -26.58 2.06
C LEU A 197 14.41 -26.69 3.30
N ALA A 198 13.87 -26.50 4.48
CA ALA A 198 14.65 -26.58 5.70
C ALA A 198 15.04 -28.02 6.08
N SER A 199 14.12 -28.98 6.01
CA SER A 199 14.37 -30.35 6.48
C SER A 199 15.12 -31.19 5.46
N ASP A 200 14.71 -31.17 4.19
CA ASP A 200 15.13 -32.18 3.20
C ASP A 200 16.16 -31.62 2.22
N ILE A 201 16.11 -30.32 1.95
CA ILE A 201 17.04 -29.66 1.04
C ILE A 201 18.29 -29.20 1.78
N LEU A 202 18.10 -28.42 2.86
CA LEU A 202 19.16 -27.80 3.64
C LEU A 202 19.63 -28.66 4.83
N ASP A 203 18.91 -29.74 5.16
CA ASP A 203 19.24 -30.66 6.25
C ASP A 203 19.44 -29.91 7.60
N LEU A 204 18.63 -28.88 7.87
CA LEU A 204 18.69 -28.06 9.08
C LEU A 204 18.18 -28.83 10.31
N PRO A 205 18.73 -28.57 11.50
CA PRO A 205 18.29 -29.24 12.71
C PRO A 205 16.86 -28.81 13.08
N PRO A 206 16.06 -29.65 13.75
CA PRO A 206 14.64 -29.39 13.97
C PRO A 206 14.35 -28.13 14.82
N ASP A 207 15.33 -27.67 15.59
CA ASP A 207 15.32 -26.47 16.43
C ASP A 207 15.85 -25.21 15.71
N TYR A 208 16.02 -25.25 14.37
CA TYR A 208 16.43 -24.08 13.62
C TYR A 208 15.40 -22.94 13.76
N GLU A 209 15.92 -21.72 13.88
CA GLU A 209 15.12 -20.52 13.96
C GLU A 209 14.70 -20.05 12.56
N LEU A 210 13.39 -19.89 12.37
CA LEU A 210 12.83 -19.16 11.23
C LEU A 210 12.56 -17.73 11.68
N SER A 211 13.22 -16.78 11.02
CA SER A 211 12.99 -15.35 11.22
C SER A 211 12.61 -14.70 9.91
N GLY A 212 11.90 -13.59 9.97
CA GLY A 212 11.55 -12.85 8.77
C GLY A 212 10.84 -11.54 9.06
N ASP A 213 10.82 -10.70 8.03
CA ASP A 213 10.27 -9.35 8.09
C ASP A 213 9.42 -9.05 6.84
N ILE A 214 8.48 -8.11 6.96
CA ILE A 214 7.65 -7.67 5.84
C ILE A 214 8.14 -6.30 5.38
N GLN A 215 8.61 -6.23 4.14
CA GLN A 215 9.09 -5.00 3.54
C GLN A 215 8.06 -4.44 2.55
N VAL A 216 7.85 -3.13 2.60
CA VAL A 216 7.04 -2.40 1.61
C VAL A 216 7.96 -1.49 0.81
N THR A 217 8.21 -1.87 -0.44
CA THR A 217 9.09 -1.13 -1.35
C THR A 217 8.30 -0.48 -2.48
N LYS A 218 8.87 0.53 -3.12
CA LYS A 218 8.33 1.06 -4.37
C LYS A 218 8.74 0.14 -5.52
N ARG A 219 7.79 -0.39 -6.28
CA ARG A 219 8.04 -1.11 -7.54
C ARG A 219 8.77 -0.13 -8.47
N GLN A 220 10.09 -0.27 -8.56
CA GLN A 220 10.85 0.45 -9.57
C GLN A 220 10.37 -0.07 -10.92
N GLN A 221 9.67 0.77 -11.68
CA GLN A 221 9.52 0.52 -13.10
C GLN A 221 10.95 0.50 -13.64
N MET A 222 11.46 -0.69 -13.98
CA MET A 222 12.58 -0.79 -14.89
C MET A 222 12.11 -0.06 -16.15
N SER A 223 12.54 1.19 -16.30
CA SER A 223 12.45 1.90 -17.56
C SER A 223 13.19 1.04 -18.56
N THR A 224 12.43 0.37 -19.42
CA THR A 224 12.91 -0.26 -20.64
C THR A 224 13.73 0.71 -21.46
#